data_AF-A0A7C6TXC8-F1
#
_entry.id   AF-A0A7C6TXC8-F1
#
_cell.length_a   1.000
_cell.length_b   1.000
_cell.length_c   1.000
_cell.angle_alpha   90.00
_cell.angle_beta   90.00
_cell.angle_gamma   90.00
#
_symmetry.space_group_name_H-M   'P 1'
#
loop_
_entity.id
_entity.type
_entity.pdbx_description
1 polymer ?
#
loop_
_entity_poly.entity_id
_entity_poly.type
_entity_poly.pdbx_seq_one_letter_code
_entity_poly.pdbx_strand_id
1 'polypeptide(L)'
;DRIALVTDSMRAAGQEGGTSILGAKDIGLPVIIEDGVAKLADRSAFAGSIATTDRLIRVMREKAGVSLSDAVRMMTATPARIMGYFDRGRISPDFRADIVIFDEDIKMQKVFVAGELRYEKA
;
A
#
# COMPACT_ATOMS: atom_id res chain seq x y z
N ASP A 1 0.10 6.76 -17.12
CA ASP A 1 -1.36 6.54 -16.95
C ASP A 1 -1.87 5.12 -17.18
N ARG A 2 -1.03 4.08 -17.28
CA ARG A 2 -1.50 2.68 -17.44
C ARG A 2 -0.88 1.72 -16.41
N ILE A 3 -0.33 2.27 -15.32
CA ILE A 3 0.31 1.50 -14.25
C ILE A 3 -0.43 1.81 -12.95
N ALA A 4 -0.99 0.78 -12.33
CA ALA A 4 -1.57 0.83 -11.00
C ALA A 4 -0.64 0.09 -10.02
N LEU A 5 -0.31 0.73 -8.90
CA LEU A 5 0.44 0.07 -7.85
C LEU A 5 -0.50 -0.75 -6.98
N VAL A 6 -0.13 -1.99 -6.70
CA VAL A 6 -0.86 -2.89 -5.80
C VAL A 6 0.14 -3.47 -4.80
N THR A 7 -0.25 -3.54 -3.53
CA THR A 7 0.62 -4.11 -2.50
C THR A 7 0.73 -5.62 -2.65
N ASP A 8 -0.36 -6.27 -3.10
CA ASP A 8 -0.58 -7.72 -2.99
C ASP A 8 -0.28 -8.24 -1.57
N SER A 9 -0.57 -7.38 -0.59
CA SER A 9 -0.14 -7.60 0.78
C SER A 9 -1.02 -8.64 1.45
N MET A 10 -0.38 -9.62 2.08
CA MET A 10 -1.03 -10.56 2.97
C MET A 10 -1.06 -10.00 4.41
N ARG A 11 -1.66 -10.75 5.35
CA ARG A 11 -1.92 -10.30 6.74
C ARG A 11 -0.70 -9.75 7.50
N ALA A 12 0.51 -10.07 7.06
CA ALA A 12 1.78 -9.61 7.62
C ALA A 12 2.26 -8.27 7.03
N ALA A 13 1.39 -7.51 6.36
CA ALA A 13 1.71 -6.17 5.86
C ALA A 13 2.36 -5.30 6.95
N GLY A 14 3.53 -4.74 6.65
CA GLY A 14 4.29 -3.90 7.58
C GLY A 14 5.07 -4.65 8.67
N GLN A 15 5.04 -5.99 8.71
CA GLN A 15 5.90 -6.75 9.63
C GLN A 15 7.35 -6.79 9.13
N GLU A 16 8.31 -6.74 10.05
CA GLU A 16 9.74 -6.80 9.72
C GLU A 16 10.31 -8.23 9.79
N GLY A 17 9.66 -9.12 10.53
CA GLY A 17 10.06 -10.52 10.69
C GLY A 17 9.03 -11.34 11.45
N GLY A 18 9.24 -12.66 11.48
CA GLY A 18 8.41 -13.60 12.24
C GLY A 18 7.69 -14.60 11.35
N THR A 19 6.54 -15.09 11.81
CA THR A 19 5.71 -16.07 11.06
C THR A 19 4.28 -15.58 10.91
N SER A 20 3.61 -16.06 9.87
CA SER A 20 2.22 -15.73 9.59
C SER A 20 1.54 -16.84 8.80
N ILE A 21 0.29 -16.61 8.38
CA ILE A 21 -0.49 -17.56 7.58
C ILE A 21 -0.97 -16.87 6.29
N LEU A 22 -0.65 -17.40 5.12
CA LEU A 22 -1.21 -16.96 3.85
C LEU A 22 -2.56 -17.66 3.60
N GLY A 23 -3.58 -16.90 3.22
CA GLY A 23 -4.94 -17.41 3.06
C GLY A 23 -5.73 -17.44 4.38
N ALA A 24 -6.65 -18.40 4.53
CA ALA A 24 -7.52 -18.50 5.70
C ALA A 24 -6.71 -18.72 7.00
N LYS A 25 -7.17 -18.16 8.13
CA LYS A 25 -6.38 -18.13 9.37
C LYS A 25 -6.07 -19.52 9.93
N ASP A 26 -7.02 -20.44 9.85
CA ASP A 26 -6.94 -21.74 10.52
C ASP A 26 -6.46 -22.88 9.59
N ILE A 27 -6.56 -22.69 8.27
CA ILE A 27 -6.25 -23.71 7.24
C ILE A 27 -5.31 -23.21 6.14
N GLY A 28 -4.77 -22.00 6.31
CA GLY A 28 -3.88 -21.38 5.33
C GLY A 28 -2.47 -21.97 5.36
N LEU A 29 -1.63 -21.43 4.49
CA LEU A 29 -0.24 -21.86 4.35
C LEU A 29 0.65 -21.12 5.36
N PRO A 30 1.47 -21.82 6.15
CA PRO A 30 2.47 -21.18 7.00
C PRO A 30 3.51 -20.42 6.19
N VAL A 31 3.80 -19.19 6.61
CA VAL A 31 4.81 -18.33 5.99
C VAL A 31 5.80 -17.79 7.02
N ILE A 32 7.01 -17.53 6.55
CA ILE A 32 8.09 -16.89 7.31
C ILE A 32 8.34 -15.52 6.68
N ILE A 33 8.44 -14.48 7.51
CA ILE A 33 8.89 -13.16 7.12
C ILE A 33 10.35 -13.01 7.53
N GLU A 34 11.22 -12.83 6.56
CA GLU A 34 12.65 -12.57 6.74
C GLU A 34 13.14 -11.66 5.58
N ASP A 35 14.10 -10.78 5.87
CA ASP A 35 14.68 -9.84 4.90
C ASP A 35 13.66 -8.95 4.18
N GLY A 36 12.53 -8.66 4.83
CA GLY A 36 11.44 -7.88 4.24
C GLY A 36 10.64 -8.62 3.16
N VAL A 37 10.68 -9.96 3.14
CA VAL A 37 9.98 -10.81 2.17
C VAL A 37 9.18 -11.88 2.91
N ALA A 38 7.92 -12.09 2.50
CA ALA A 38 7.14 -13.26 2.92
C ALA A 38 7.49 -14.46 2.03
N LYS A 39 7.89 -15.57 2.65
CA LYS A 39 8.28 -16.81 1.99
C LYS A 39 7.45 -17.97 2.55
N LEU A 40 7.23 -19.03 1.76
CA LEU A 40 6.73 -20.29 2.31
C LEU A 40 7.68 -20.80 3.41
N ALA A 41 7.17 -21.60 4.35
CA ALA A 41 7.97 -22.09 5.48
C ALA A 41 9.24 -22.87 5.07
N ASP A 42 9.21 -23.50 3.90
CA ASP A 42 10.34 -24.22 3.29
C ASP A 42 11.27 -23.32 2.44
N ARG A 43 10.96 -22.02 2.33
CA ARG A 43 11.67 -21.00 1.53
C ARG A 43 11.71 -21.27 0.03
N SER A 44 10.83 -22.14 -0.48
CA SER A 44 10.80 -22.49 -1.90
C SER A 44 10.24 -21.38 -2.81
N ALA A 45 9.36 -20.54 -2.28
CA ALA A 45 8.70 -19.47 -3.04
C ALA A 45 8.30 -18.29 -2.16
N PHE A 46 8.00 -17.15 -2.81
CA PHE A 46 7.35 -16.02 -2.17
C PHE A 46 5.88 -16.32 -1.88
N ALA A 47 5.39 -15.83 -0.75
CA ALA A 47 4.07 -16.13 -0.23
C ALA A 47 3.26 -14.83 -0.04
N GLY A 48 3.01 -14.15 -1.16
CA GLY A 48 2.44 -12.80 -1.19
C GLY A 48 3.45 -11.72 -0.80
N SER A 49 2.94 -10.54 -0.49
CA SER A 49 3.76 -9.38 -0.12
C SER A 49 3.49 -8.94 1.32
N ILE A 50 4.44 -8.20 1.90
CA ILE A 50 4.28 -7.47 3.16
C ILE A 50 4.36 -5.95 2.96
N ALA A 51 4.39 -5.50 1.70
CA ALA A 51 4.55 -4.10 1.38
C ALA A 51 3.31 -3.29 1.80
N THR A 52 3.55 -2.10 2.31
CA THR A 52 2.52 -1.08 2.54
C THR A 52 2.47 -0.10 1.37
N THR A 53 1.35 0.59 1.23
CA THR A 53 1.14 1.56 0.14
C THR A 53 2.19 2.67 0.10
N ASP A 54 2.56 3.22 1.26
CA ASP A 54 3.59 4.25 1.39
C ASP A 54 4.99 3.73 1.01
N ARG A 55 5.29 2.45 1.32
CA ARG A 55 6.52 1.81 0.85
C ARG A 55 6.56 1.71 -0.67
N LEU A 56 5.45 1.40 -1.34
CA LEU A 56 5.42 1.37 -2.81
C LEU A 56 5.71 2.75 -3.41
N ILE A 57 5.16 3.81 -2.84
CA ILE A 57 5.44 5.19 -3.29
C ILE A 57 6.92 5.52 -3.11
N ARG A 58 7.51 5.21 -1.94
CA ARG A 58 8.96 5.39 -1.69
C ARG A 58 9.81 4.63 -2.70
N VAL A 59 9.51 3.35 -2.95
CA VAL A 59 10.25 2.51 -3.91
C VAL A 59 10.18 3.10 -5.33
N MET A 60 9.00 3.55 -5.77
CA MET A 60 8.86 4.17 -7.10
C MET A 60 9.68 5.45 -7.23
N ARG A 61 9.70 6.28 -6.18
CA ARG A 61 10.49 7.52 -6.15
C ARG A 61 11.99 7.23 -6.12
N GLU A 62 12.44 6.44 -5.16
CA GLU A 62 13.85 6.29 -4.82
C GLU A 62 14.59 5.28 -5.70
N LYS A 63 13.91 4.19 -6.09
CA LYS A 63 14.54 3.10 -6.85
C LYS A 63 14.18 3.12 -8.32
N ALA A 64 12.95 3.52 -8.67
CA ALA A 64 12.51 3.58 -10.06
C ALA A 64 12.65 4.97 -10.71
N GLY A 65 13.03 6.00 -9.93
CA GLY A 65 13.23 7.37 -10.43
C GLY A 65 11.95 8.07 -10.90
N VAL A 66 10.78 7.58 -10.47
CA VAL A 66 9.48 8.16 -10.85
C VAL A 66 9.20 9.39 -9.99
N SER A 67 8.64 10.43 -10.59
CA SER A 67 8.25 11.64 -9.84
C SER A 67 7.24 11.30 -8.74
N LEU A 68 7.26 12.05 -7.63
CA LEU A 68 6.31 11.82 -6.54
C LEU A 68 4.85 11.94 -7.01
N SER A 69 4.55 12.93 -7.86
CA SER A 69 3.20 13.13 -8.39
C SER A 69 2.74 11.96 -9.26
N ASP A 70 3.62 11.39 -10.08
CA ASP A 70 3.29 10.20 -10.88
C ASP A 70 3.14 8.96 -10.01
N ALA A 71 4.00 8.74 -9.02
CA ALA A 71 3.87 7.63 -8.08
C ALA A 71 2.54 7.70 -7.30
N VAL A 72 2.15 8.89 -6.84
CA VAL A 72 0.84 9.13 -6.22
C VAL A 72 -0.29 8.86 -7.22
N ARG A 73 -0.18 9.29 -8.49
CA ARG A 73 -1.18 8.99 -9.53
C ARG A 73 -1.32 7.48 -9.79
N MET A 74 -0.22 6.73 -9.76
CA MET A 74 -0.23 5.28 -9.93
C MET A 74 -0.91 4.57 -8.75
N MET A 75 -0.90 5.17 -7.55
CA MET A 75 -1.54 4.63 -6.35
C MET A 75 -3.00 5.12 -6.15
N THR A 76 -3.41 6.21 -6.80
CA THR A 76 -4.71 6.86 -6.55
C THR A 76 -5.59 6.95 -7.80
N ALA A 77 -5.35 7.92 -8.68
CA ALA A 77 -6.19 8.19 -9.85
C ALA A 77 -6.25 6.99 -10.82
N THR A 78 -5.15 6.26 -10.99
CA THR A 78 -5.10 5.13 -11.91
C THR A 78 -5.98 3.96 -11.44
N PRO A 79 -5.84 3.42 -10.21
CA PRO A 79 -6.75 2.39 -9.72
C PRO A 79 -8.19 2.89 -9.58
N ALA A 80 -8.44 4.14 -9.19
CA ALA A 80 -9.80 4.69 -9.14
C ALA A 80 -10.50 4.58 -10.51
N ARG A 81 -9.81 4.98 -11.59
CA ARG A 81 -10.33 4.84 -12.96
C ARG A 81 -10.53 3.38 -13.38
N ILE A 82 -9.61 2.48 -13.04
CA ILE A 82 -9.73 1.04 -13.35
C ILE A 82 -10.99 0.46 -12.69
N MET A 83 -11.25 0.85 -11.45
CA MET A 83 -12.41 0.39 -10.67
C MET A 83 -13.72 1.11 -11.01
N GLY A 84 -13.70 2.12 -11.89
CA GLY A 84 -14.88 2.91 -12.23
C GLY A 84 -15.31 3.88 -11.13
N TYR A 85 -14.41 4.26 -10.22
CA TYR A 85 -14.68 5.31 -9.23
C TYR A 85 -14.41 6.69 -9.84
N PHE A 86 -15.46 7.51 -9.89
CA PHE A 86 -15.42 8.87 -10.41
C PHE A 86 -15.49 9.94 -9.31
N ASP A 87 -15.65 9.52 -8.06
CA ASP A 87 -15.77 10.38 -6.87
C ASP A 87 -14.48 10.46 -6.05
N ARG A 88 -13.40 9.75 -6.43
CA ARG A 88 -12.14 9.68 -5.67
C ARG A 88 -10.91 9.50 -6.55
N GLY A 89 -9.72 9.54 -5.93
CA GLY A 89 -8.43 9.44 -6.62
C GLY A 89 -7.91 10.77 -7.17
N ARG A 90 -8.57 11.89 -6.83
CA ARG A 90 -8.16 13.25 -7.17
C ARG A 90 -8.56 14.19 -6.03
N ILE A 91 -7.73 15.20 -5.78
CA ILE A 91 -8.08 16.34 -4.93
C ILE A 91 -8.73 17.40 -5.82
N SER A 92 -10.04 17.53 -5.72
CA SER A 92 -10.87 18.45 -6.50
C SER A 92 -12.16 18.72 -5.74
N PRO A 93 -12.82 19.87 -5.95
CA PRO A 93 -14.22 20.03 -5.55
C PRO A 93 -15.08 18.87 -6.04
N ASP A 94 -16.12 18.55 -5.28
CA ASP A 94 -17.10 17.48 -5.52
C ASP A 94 -16.57 16.03 -5.43
N PHE A 95 -15.28 15.85 -5.15
CA PHE A 95 -14.69 14.54 -4.86
C PHE A 95 -14.76 14.24 -3.36
N ARG A 96 -14.89 12.95 -3.03
CA ARG A 96 -14.83 12.44 -1.66
C ARG A 96 -13.52 12.85 -1.00
N ALA A 97 -13.59 13.38 0.21
CA ALA A 97 -12.45 13.79 1.02
C ALA A 97 -11.71 12.58 1.64
N ASP A 98 -11.25 11.66 0.79
CA ASP A 98 -10.30 10.60 1.13
C ASP A 98 -8.88 11.18 0.91
N ILE A 99 -8.28 11.71 1.98
CA ILE A 99 -7.06 12.52 1.93
C ILE A 99 -6.00 11.92 2.85
N VAL A 100 -4.78 11.83 2.35
CA VAL A 100 -3.61 11.41 3.13
C VAL A 100 -2.60 12.55 3.14
N ILE A 101 -2.13 12.91 4.33
CA ILE A 101 -1.06 13.89 4.55
C ILE A 101 0.17 13.12 5.02
N PHE A 102 1.31 13.34 4.38
CA PHE A 102 2.60 12.72 4.72
C PHE A 102 3.74 13.73 4.67
N ASP A 103 4.86 13.44 5.32
CA ASP A 103 6.07 14.28 5.31
C ASP A 103 6.98 13.99 4.10
N GLU A 104 8.14 14.64 4.02
CA GLU A 104 9.08 14.48 2.89
C GLU A 104 9.58 13.04 2.70
N ASP A 105 9.54 12.22 3.76
CA ASP A 105 9.89 10.79 3.77
C ASP A 105 8.68 9.89 3.45
N ILE A 106 7.53 10.45 3.09
CA ILE A 106 6.28 9.73 2.86
C ILE A 106 5.84 8.97 4.13
N LYS A 107 6.14 9.50 5.33
CA LYS A 107 5.60 8.96 6.59
C LYS A 107 4.26 9.63 6.86
N MET A 108 3.24 8.82 7.13
CA MET A 108 1.87 9.29 7.32
C MET A 108 1.77 10.22 8.53
N GLN A 109 1.16 11.39 8.33
CA GLN A 109 0.87 12.35 9.39
C GLN A 109 -0.62 12.36 9.72
N LYS A 110 -1.49 12.40 8.70
CA LYS A 110 -2.96 12.36 8.88
C LYS A 110 -3.63 11.56 7.77
N VAL A 111 -4.74 10.89 8.10
CA VAL A 111 -5.61 10.23 7.12
C VAL A 111 -7.05 10.64 7.38
N PHE A 112 -7.72 11.11 6.33
CA PHE A 112 -9.13 11.42 6.30
C PHE A 112 -9.85 10.42 5.39
N VAL A 113 -11.00 9.94 5.83
CA VAL A 113 -11.89 9.07 5.05
C VAL A 113 -13.26 9.70 5.03
N ALA A 114 -13.78 10.01 3.84
CA ALA A 114 -15.00 10.80 3.66
C ALA A 114 -15.01 12.13 4.47
N GLY A 115 -13.85 12.76 4.65
CA GLY A 115 -13.71 14.00 5.42
C GLY A 115 -13.55 13.81 6.93
N GLU A 116 -13.68 12.59 7.45
CA GLU A 116 -13.46 12.30 8.87
C GLU A 116 -12.01 11.92 9.14
N LEU A 117 -11.38 12.52 10.15
CA LEU A 117 -10.05 12.14 10.60
C LEU A 117 -10.08 10.71 11.17
N ARG A 118 -9.33 9.79 10.56
CA ARG A 118 -9.21 8.37 10.98
C ARG A 118 -7.85 8.02 11.55
N TYR A 119 -6.83 8.82 11.27
CA TYR A 119 -5.50 8.66 11.80
C TYR A 119 -4.84 10.03 11.91
N GLU A 120 -4.17 10.26 13.03
CA GLU A 120 -3.26 11.37 13.25
C GLU A 120 -2.04 10.82 13.99
N LYS A 121 -0.85 11.15 13.48
CA LYS A 121 0.39 10.83 14.15
C LYS A 121 0.45 11.63 15.45
N ALA A 122 0.65 10.92 16.56
CA ALA A 122 0.81 11.50 17.89
C ALA A 122 2.06 12.41 17.98
#